data_AF-A0A285K5A3-F1
#
_entry.id   AF-A0A285K5A3-F1
#
_cell.length_a   1.000
_cell.length_b   1.000
_cell.length_c   1.000
_cell.angle_alpha   90.00
_cell.angle_beta   90.00
_cell.angle_gamma   90.00
#
_symmetry.space_group_name_H-M   'P 1'
#
loop_
_entity.id
_entity.type
_entity.pdbx_description
1 polymer ?
#
loop_
_entity_poly.entity_id
_entity_poly.type
_entity_poly.pdbx_seq_one_letter_code
_entity_poly.pdbx_strand_id
1 'polypeptide(L)'
;MDNQLIAVMDSLLLSSNNLLKLADEEAWENFNDGIENYLLAMQSLIDMNISGLEGSIRLQVAKKIETLMLNDGIIMQRIRARQAELSKEMAGMRKSNVSAQAYRTV
;
A
#
# COMPACT_ATOMS: atom_id res chain seq x y z
N MET A 1 -3.09 -8.12 -26.72
CA MET A 1 -3.82 -7.45 -25.62
C MET A 1 -3.63 -8.24 -24.33
N ASP A 2 -3.92 -9.54 -24.36
CA ASP A 2 -3.81 -10.44 -23.20
C ASP A 2 -2.42 -10.51 -22.56
N ASN A 3 -1.35 -10.63 -23.36
CA ASN A 3 0.03 -10.64 -22.84
C ASN A 3 0.44 -9.32 -22.17
N GLN A 4 -0.10 -8.19 -22.64
CA GLN A 4 0.18 -6.87 -22.05
C GLN A 4 -0.54 -6.73 -20.70
N LEU A 5 -1.80 -7.15 -20.63
CA LEU A 5 -2.57 -7.17 -19.38
C LEU A 5 -1.87 -8.05 -18.33
N ILE A 6 -1.45 -9.27 -18.70
CA ILE A 6 -0.74 -10.17 -17.78
C ILE A 6 0.55 -9.51 -17.25
N ALA A 7 1.34 -8.88 -18.13
CA ALA A 7 2.57 -8.20 -17.73
C ALA A 7 2.32 -7.03 -16.76
N VAL A 8 1.26 -6.26 -16.99
CA VAL A 8 0.86 -5.17 -16.09
C VAL A 8 0.43 -5.74 -14.74
N MET A 9 -0.35 -6.81 -14.73
CA MET A 9 -0.76 -7.48 -13.49
C MET A 9 0.42 -8.07 -12.73
N ASP A 10 1.41 -8.63 -13.41
CA ASP A 10 2.65 -9.13 -12.80
C ASP A 10 3.46 -8.00 -12.16
N SER A 11 3.57 -6.86 -12.85
CA SER A 11 4.24 -5.67 -12.31
C SER A 11 3.51 -5.11 -11.07
N LEU A 12 2.18 -5.07 -11.11
CA LEU A 12 1.36 -4.65 -9.96
C LEU A 12 1.50 -5.61 -8.77
N LEU A 13 1.52 -6.92 -9.02
CA LEU A 13 1.73 -7.91 -7.96
C LEU A 13 3.13 -7.78 -7.34
N LEU A 14 4.16 -7.57 -8.17
CA LEU A 14 5.50 -7.31 -7.67
C LEU A 14 5.56 -6.02 -6.83
N SER A 15 4.93 -4.96 -7.31
CA SER A 15 4.87 -3.67 -6.61
C SER A 15 4.15 -3.77 -5.26
N SER A 16 2.96 -4.41 -5.21
CA SER A 16 2.22 -4.62 -3.96
C SER A 16 3.00 -5.48 -2.97
N ASN A 17 3.66 -6.55 -3.42
CA ASN A 17 4.53 -7.37 -2.57
C ASN A 17 5.72 -6.57 -2.02
N ASN A 18 6.32 -5.70 -2.82
CA ASN A 18 7.39 -4.81 -2.37
C ASN A 18 6.89 -3.82 -1.31
N LEU A 19 5.69 -3.23 -1.50
CA LEU A 19 5.08 -2.36 -0.50
C LEU A 19 4.80 -3.08 0.82
N LEU A 20 4.29 -4.31 0.75
CA LEU A 20 4.09 -5.14 1.94
C LEU A 20 5.41 -5.38 2.68
N LYS A 21 6.47 -5.73 1.93
CA LYS A 21 7.80 -5.91 2.50
C LYS A 21 8.31 -4.64 3.18
N LEU A 22 8.22 -3.49 2.50
CA LEU A 22 8.64 -2.20 3.06
C LEU A 22 7.84 -1.82 4.32
N ALA A 23 6.54 -2.13 4.35
CA ALA A 23 5.71 -1.91 5.52
C ALA A 23 6.09 -2.84 6.69
N ASP A 24 6.43 -4.10 6.42
CA ASP A 24 6.91 -5.05 7.42
C ASP A 24 8.31 -4.70 7.95
N GLU A 25 9.15 -4.08 7.13
CA GLU A 25 10.47 -3.54 7.49
C GLU A 25 10.40 -2.13 8.12
N GLU A 26 9.19 -1.57 8.30
CA GLU A 26 8.96 -0.19 8.76
C GLU A 26 9.68 0.89 7.94
N ALA A 27 10.03 0.59 6.68
CA ALA A 27 10.71 1.47 5.75
C ALA A 27 9.73 2.48 5.12
N TRP A 28 9.07 3.29 5.98
CA TRP A 28 7.94 4.15 5.60
C TRP A 28 8.26 5.24 4.59
N GLU A 29 9.51 5.73 4.55
CA GLU A 29 9.95 6.71 3.54
C GLU A 29 9.93 6.07 2.14
N ASN A 30 10.61 4.94 1.97
CA ASN A 30 10.62 4.19 0.71
C ASN A 30 9.22 3.66 0.33
N PHE A 31 8.41 3.30 1.33
CA PHE A 31 7.02 2.90 1.13
C PHE A 31 6.21 4.05 0.51
N ASN A 32 6.39 5.28 0.99
CA ASN A 32 5.67 6.45 0.52
C ASN A 32 6.00 6.76 -0.96
N ASP A 33 7.27 6.64 -1.35
CA ASP A 33 7.68 6.81 -2.76
C ASP A 33 7.12 5.69 -3.65
N GLY A 34 7.01 4.47 -3.11
CA GLY A 34 6.48 3.31 -3.82
C GLY A 34 4.96 3.34 -4.04
N ILE A 35 4.20 3.86 -3.06
CA ILE A 35 2.75 3.72 -3.08
C ILE A 35 2.07 4.63 -4.11
N GLU A 36 2.65 5.80 -4.41
CA GLU A 36 2.15 6.66 -5.48
C GLU A 36 2.23 5.97 -6.84
N ASN A 37 3.38 5.35 -7.14
CA ASN A 37 3.58 4.60 -8.37
C ASN A 37 2.63 3.39 -8.48
N TYR A 38 2.40 2.70 -7.37
CA TYR A 38 1.44 1.59 -7.30
C TYR A 38 0.00 2.06 -7.57
N LEU A 39 -0.43 3.19 -6.99
CA LEU A 39 -1.76 3.75 -7.21
C LEU A 39 -1.98 4.17 -8.67
N LEU A 40 -1.00 4.80 -9.30
CA LEU A 40 -1.06 5.16 -10.73
C LEU A 40 -1.18 3.92 -11.62
N ALA A 41 -0.46 2.85 -11.29
CA ALA A 41 -0.55 1.58 -12.02
C ALA A 41 -1.92 0.90 -11.83
N MET A 42 -2.50 0.95 -10.62
CA MET A 42 -3.84 0.42 -10.35
C MET A 42 -4.93 1.20 -11.10
N GLN A 43 -4.82 2.52 -11.18
CA GLN A 43 -5.71 3.35 -11.99
C GLN A 43 -5.60 2.97 -13.47
N SER A 44 -4.38 2.80 -13.98
CA SER A 44 -4.15 2.38 -15.35
C SER A 44 -4.76 1.00 -15.65
N LEU A 45 -4.77 0.08 -14.68
CA LEU A 45 -5.41 -1.24 -14.82
C LEU A 45 -6.93 -1.13 -14.96
N ILE A 46 -7.58 -0.20 -14.26
CA ILE A 46 -9.03 0.03 -14.35
C ILE A 46 -9.42 0.48 -15.76
N ASP A 47 -8.55 1.28 -16.40
CA ASP A 47 -8.76 1.76 -17.77
C ASP A 47 -8.51 0.67 -18.84
N MET A 48 -7.91 -0.47 -18.46
CA MET A 48 -7.66 -1.56 -19.40
C MET A 48 -8.92 -2.34 -19.70
N ASN A 49 -9.17 -2.59 -20.98
CA ASN A 49 -10.25 -3.45 -21.41
C ASN A 49 -9.96 -4.92 -21.05
N ILE A 50 -10.66 -5.43 -20.06
CA ILE A 50 -10.65 -6.84 -19.62
C ILE A 50 -11.75 -7.68 -20.27
N SER A 51 -12.56 -7.10 -21.16
CA SER A 51 -13.55 -7.86 -21.93
C SER A 51 -12.89 -8.68 -23.03
N GLY A 52 -13.42 -9.88 -23.27
CA GLY A 52 -12.94 -10.75 -24.36
C GLY A 52 -11.80 -11.72 -24.00
N LEU A 53 -11.36 -11.77 -22.74
CA LEU A 53 -10.35 -12.75 -22.33
C LEU A 53 -10.84 -14.20 -22.51
N GLU A 54 -10.00 -15.01 -23.15
CA GLU A 54 -10.20 -16.45 -23.33
C GLU A 54 -10.07 -17.21 -22.00
N GLY A 55 -10.68 -18.40 -21.91
CA GLY A 55 -10.96 -19.08 -20.62
C GLY A 55 -9.77 -19.23 -19.67
N SER A 56 -8.62 -19.70 -20.16
CA SER A 56 -7.42 -19.89 -19.31
C SER A 56 -6.84 -18.55 -18.84
N ILE A 57 -6.78 -17.57 -19.72
CA ILE A 57 -6.25 -16.22 -19.46
C ILE A 57 -7.17 -15.48 -18.48
N ARG A 58 -8.48 -15.59 -18.67
CA ARG A 58 -9.49 -15.02 -17.76
C ARG A 58 -9.32 -15.57 -16.34
N LEU A 59 -9.14 -16.89 -16.20
CA LEU A 59 -8.94 -17.51 -14.90
C LEU A 59 -7.62 -17.04 -14.25
N GLN A 60 -6.56 -16.89 -15.05
CA GLN A 60 -5.29 -16.36 -14.57
C GLN A 60 -5.41 -14.91 -14.09
N VAL A 61 -6.04 -14.05 -14.88
CA VAL A 61 -6.30 -12.64 -14.54
C VAL A 61 -7.16 -12.56 -13.27
N ALA A 62 -8.23 -13.35 -13.15
CA ALA A 62 -9.07 -13.36 -11.96
C ALA A 62 -8.28 -13.70 -10.68
N LYS A 63 -7.41 -14.73 -10.71
CA LYS A 63 -6.54 -15.08 -9.57
C LYS A 63 -5.57 -13.98 -9.20
N LYS A 64 -5.03 -13.27 -10.20
CA LYS A 64 -4.13 -12.14 -9.97
C LYS A 64 -4.89 -10.97 -9.34
N ILE A 65 -6.13 -10.70 -9.77
CA ILE A 65 -6.98 -9.64 -9.19
C ILE A 65 -7.28 -9.98 -7.74
N GLU A 66 -7.69 -11.22 -7.45
CA GLU A 66 -7.93 -11.69 -6.09
C GLU A 66 -6.70 -11.48 -5.19
N THR A 67 -5.51 -11.82 -5.69
CA THR A 67 -4.26 -11.61 -4.95
C THR A 67 -3.97 -10.12 -4.72
N LEU A 68 -4.18 -9.26 -5.72
CA LEU A 68 -4.02 -7.81 -5.56
C LEU A 68 -4.99 -7.24 -4.52
N MET A 69 -6.26 -7.67 -4.52
CA MET A 69 -7.24 -7.24 -3.54
C MET A 69 -6.88 -7.65 -2.11
N LEU A 70 -6.31 -8.86 -1.94
CA LEU A 70 -5.80 -9.31 -0.64
C LEU A 70 -4.62 -8.45 -0.19
N ASN A 71 -3.66 -8.20 -1.08
CA ASN A 71 -2.51 -7.36 -0.80
C ASN A 71 -2.94 -5.94 -0.41
N ASP A 72 -3.87 -5.33 -1.15
CA ASP A 72 -4.42 -4.00 -0.83
C ASP A 72 -5.07 -3.95 0.55
N GLY A 73 -5.84 -4.98 0.92
CA GLY A 73 -6.43 -5.07 2.25
C GLY A 73 -5.37 -5.04 3.35
N ILE A 74 -4.28 -5.77 3.17
CA ILE A 74 -3.16 -5.83 4.12
C ILE A 74 -2.41 -4.49 4.15
N ILE A 75 -2.11 -3.89 2.99
CA ILE A 75 -1.47 -2.57 2.88
C ILE A 75 -2.27 -1.52 3.65
N MET A 76 -3.59 -1.48 3.45
CA MET A 76 -4.47 -0.55 4.14
C MET A 76 -4.49 -0.77 5.66
N GLN A 77 -4.42 -2.02 6.11
CA GLN A 77 -4.31 -2.35 7.53
C GLN A 77 -2.98 -1.84 8.12
N ARG A 78 -1.86 -2.05 7.42
CA ARG A 78 -0.53 -1.58 7.82
C ARG A 78 -0.48 -0.05 7.93
N ILE A 79 -1.02 0.67 6.94
CA ILE A 79 -1.12 2.14 6.96
C ILE A 79 -1.90 2.62 8.18
N ARG A 80 -3.08 2.04 8.45
CA ARG A 80 -3.92 2.43 9.61
C ARG A 80 -3.21 2.17 10.93
N ALA A 81 -2.52 1.03 11.05
CA ALA A 81 -1.74 0.72 12.25
C ALA A 81 -0.64 1.76 12.48
N ARG A 82 0.12 2.12 11.44
CA ARG A 82 1.16 3.15 11.54
C ARG A 82 0.60 4.53 11.87
N GLN A 83 -0.52 4.92 11.28
CA GLN A 83 -1.21 6.17 11.62
C GLN A 83 -1.61 6.23 13.11
N ALA A 84 -2.11 5.13 13.67
CA ALA A 84 -2.46 5.04 15.08
C ALA A 84 -1.22 5.19 15.98
N GLU A 85 -0.11 4.56 15.60
CA GLU A 85 1.17 4.67 16.31
C GLU A 85 1.73 6.09 16.29
N LEU A 86 1.84 6.72 15.10
CA LEU A 86 2.28 8.11 14.96
C LEU A 86 1.40 9.07 15.78
N SER A 87 0.08 8.83 15.81
CA SER A 87 -0.85 9.62 16.64
C SER A 87 -0.54 9.50 18.12
N LYS A 88 -0.19 8.30 18.59
CA LYS A 88 0.22 8.05 19.97
C LYS A 88 1.56 8.71 20.29
N GLU A 89 2.55 8.61 19.40
CA GLU A 89 3.85 9.26 19.53
C GLU A 89 3.70 10.79 19.64
N MET A 90 2.93 11.41 18.75
CA MET A 90 2.64 12.84 18.80
C MET A 90 1.95 13.28 20.09
N ALA A 91 0.98 12.50 20.58
CA ALA A 91 0.33 12.77 21.85
C ALA A 91 1.31 12.68 23.03
N GLY A 92 2.24 11.72 22.99
CA GLY A 92 3.33 11.58 23.96
C GLY A 92 4.26 12.79 23.97
N MET A 93 4.70 13.25 22.79
CA MET A 93 5.55 14.44 22.65
C MET A 93 4.86 15.70 23.19
N ARG A 94 3.57 15.88 22.92
CA ARG A 94 2.79 17.01 23.48
C ARG A 94 2.74 16.98 25.00
N LYS A 95 2.51 15.80 25.61
CA LYS A 95 2.53 15.65 27.08
C LYS A 95 3.90 15.94 27.67
N SER A 96 4.97 15.47 27.02
CA SER A 96 6.35 15.76 27.43
C SER A 96 6.64 17.26 27.41
N ASN A 97 6.26 17.95 26.34
CA ASN A 97 6.44 19.41 26.22
C ASN A 97 5.67 20.19 27.29
N VAL A 98 4.41 19.82 27.55
CA VAL A 98 3.60 20.44 28.62
C VAL A 98 4.25 20.23 30.00
N SER A 99 4.74 19.02 30.27
CA SER A 99 5.46 18.71 31.51
C SER A 99 6.73 19.55 31.65
N ALA A 100 7.58 19.58 30.61
CA ALA A 100 8.81 20.36 30.59
C ALA A 100 8.56 21.87 30.78
N GLN A 101 7.48 22.40 30.24
CA GLN A 101 7.09 23.79 30.41
C GLN A 101 6.60 24.08 31.84
N ALA A 102 5.85 23.16 32.45
CA ALA A 102 5.44 23.29 33.84
C ALA A 102 6.64 23.36 34.79
N TYR A 103 7.68 22.55 34.57
CA TYR A 103 8.90 22.58 35.39
C TYR A 103 9.78 23.82 35.18
N ARG A 104 9.73 24.47 34.00
CA ARG A 104 10.47 25.73 33.74
C ARG A 104 9.79 26.98 34.31
N THR A 105 8.54 26.86 34.72
CA THR A 105 7.75 27.98 35.26
C THR A 105 7.79 28.04 36.80
N VAL A 106 8.58 27.17 37.45
CA VAL A 106 8.84 27.14 38.90
C VAL A 106 10.19 27.75 39.20
#